data_AF-A0A8T3PAB9-F1
#
_entry.id   AF-A0A8T3PAB9-F1
#
_cell.length_a   1.000
_cell.length_b   1.000
_cell.length_c   1.000
_cell.angle_alpha   90.00
_cell.angle_beta   90.00
_cell.angle_gamma   90.00
#
_symmetry.space_group_name_H-M   'P 1'
#
loop_
_entity.id
_entity.type
_entity.pdbx_description
1 polymer ?
#
loop_
_entity_poly.entity_id
_entity_poly.type
_entity_poly.pdbx_seq_one_letter_code
_entity_poly.pdbx_strand_id
1 'polypeptide(L)'
;MHLLSRGWSSPSQQTLYDYGLPRKRCNVGIDSGLDPLAWARMLYRYSPAGYYYDDYTYTSAYSGTRAMINQLYVRNEPAGALVNRGHHAFVLTGATTGCDPSRSACRNSSYTIKTVFINDPWYDRSVNSPGADPDGCAGTGGPYRCGRIGLRPNAAITYSTWATYYFTTWGNQPADCSYWNGKWVAVLRKPDGVAGTPTIAGPAATSYAGVEEPAKDPRFAPDEFAAPGQDASAPAAGPVEVRAASASIAHLDLAFARARLVHELSAQPDFRAALDGARVAGSVRVRSLTSGLPDYLLVPLRSRDGLRGVAMFTLSGGAPTFAGMTYADEPLARFPAVSPEDAAGSLAASGYVVTGAPELVWGWSDESSSPYYPFYRAATDRGLRYVDAYGDVLETIHLRG
;
A
#
# COMPACT_ATOMS: atom_id res chain seq x y z
N MET A 1 -1.61 12.70 0.79
CA MET A 1 -0.62 13.68 1.31
C MET A 1 -1.28 15.05 1.53
N HIS A 2 -2.63 15.12 1.44
CA HIS A 2 -3.49 16.32 1.40
C HIS A 2 -3.33 17.31 2.54
N LEU A 3 -2.62 16.89 3.59
CA LEU A 3 -2.23 17.73 4.70
C LEU A 3 -1.10 18.68 4.29
N LEU A 4 -0.05 18.18 3.63
CA LEU A 4 1.14 18.96 3.31
C LEU A 4 0.88 20.03 2.24
N SER A 5 0.03 19.74 1.25
CA SER A 5 -0.39 20.71 0.23
C SER A 5 -1.28 21.84 0.80
N ARG A 6 -1.83 21.69 2.01
CA ARG A 6 -2.58 22.72 2.75
C ARG A 6 -1.79 23.36 3.89
N GLY A 7 -0.47 23.11 3.97
CA GLY A 7 0.39 23.62 5.04
C GLY A 7 0.19 22.92 6.39
N TRP A 8 -0.53 21.79 6.43
CA TRP A 8 -0.66 20.98 7.63
C TRP A 8 0.53 20.02 7.68
N SER A 9 1.37 20.14 8.70
CA SER A 9 2.35 19.11 9.01
C SER A 9 1.61 17.83 9.42
N SER A 10 2.06 16.68 8.90
CA SER A 10 1.60 15.40 9.43
C SER A 10 1.87 15.38 10.93
N PRO A 11 0.88 15.00 11.77
CA PRO A 11 1.09 14.92 13.21
C PRO A 11 2.22 13.93 13.51
N SER A 12 3.05 14.27 14.50
CA SER A 12 4.07 13.33 14.98
C SER A 12 3.42 12.08 15.58
N GLN A 13 4.16 10.97 15.65
CA GLN A 13 3.67 9.76 16.32
C GLN A 13 3.27 10.03 17.78
N GLN A 14 4.01 10.92 18.48
CA GLN A 14 3.68 11.33 19.84
C GLN A 14 2.35 12.09 19.90
N THR A 15 2.13 13.04 18.97
CA THR A 15 0.87 13.79 18.86
C THR A 15 -0.33 12.88 18.61
N LEU A 16 -0.14 11.85 17.77
CA LEU A 16 -1.15 10.82 17.54
C LEU A 16 -1.40 10.01 18.82
N TYR A 17 -0.35 9.56 19.48
CA TYR A 17 -0.41 8.80 20.73
C TYR A 17 -1.16 9.56 21.84
N ASP A 18 -0.78 10.81 22.11
CA ASP A 18 -1.39 11.64 23.14
C ASP A 18 -2.88 11.89 22.88
N TYR A 19 -3.28 11.95 21.61
CA TYR A 19 -4.69 12.05 21.22
C TYR A 19 -5.43 10.72 21.44
N GLY A 20 -4.83 9.59 21.04
CA GLY A 20 -5.43 8.26 21.14
C GLY A 20 -5.55 7.75 22.57
N LEU A 21 -4.57 8.02 23.43
CA LEU A 21 -4.45 7.44 24.76
C LEU A 21 -5.66 7.68 25.68
N PRO A 22 -6.24 8.90 25.80
CA PRO A 22 -7.45 9.10 26.60
C PRO A 22 -8.72 8.55 25.93
N ARG A 23 -8.62 8.02 24.70
CA ARG A 23 -9.74 7.58 23.85
C ARG A 23 -9.74 6.08 23.60
N LYS A 24 -8.76 5.34 24.12
CA LYS A 24 -8.82 3.88 24.09
C LYS A 24 -9.86 3.38 25.09
N ARG A 25 -10.40 2.21 24.77
CA ARG A 25 -11.27 1.40 25.61
C ARG A 25 -10.45 0.54 26.59
N CYS A 26 -9.34 -0.02 26.13
CA CYS A 26 -8.40 -0.77 26.97
C CYS A 26 -7.85 0.09 28.11
N ASN A 27 -7.74 -0.43 29.33
CA ASN A 27 -7.24 0.32 30.47
C ASN A 27 -5.80 0.79 30.24
N VAL A 28 -5.61 2.11 30.42
CA VAL A 28 -4.32 2.81 30.33
C VAL A 28 -3.25 2.27 31.28
N GLY A 29 -3.63 1.62 32.37
CA GLY A 29 -2.69 1.05 33.34
C GLY A 29 -2.11 -0.32 32.97
N ILE A 30 -2.61 -0.96 31.90
CA ILE A 30 -2.21 -2.34 31.53
C ILE A 30 -1.53 -2.38 30.16
N ASP A 31 -1.98 -1.55 29.22
CA ASP A 31 -1.43 -1.46 27.87
C ASP A 31 -0.81 -0.07 27.66
N SER A 32 0.45 -0.01 27.22
CA SER A 32 1.12 1.26 26.86
C SER A 32 0.85 1.65 25.40
N GLY A 33 0.18 0.79 24.63
CA GLY A 33 -0.26 1.03 23.27
C GLY A 33 -1.64 1.68 23.16
N LEU A 34 -2.06 1.83 21.90
CA LEU A 34 -3.39 2.27 21.50
C LEU A 34 -4.19 1.07 20.98
N ASP A 35 -5.45 0.98 21.40
CA ASP A 35 -6.34 -0.03 20.87
C ASP A 35 -6.92 0.37 19.50
N PRO A 36 -7.60 -0.55 18.79
CA PRO A 36 -8.13 -0.31 17.44
C PRO A 36 -9.07 0.90 17.37
N LEU A 37 -9.89 1.11 18.40
CA LEU A 37 -10.83 2.23 18.47
C LEU A 37 -10.10 3.58 18.61
N ALA A 38 -9.07 3.65 19.45
CA ALA A 38 -8.23 4.83 19.56
C ALA A 38 -7.55 5.16 18.22
N TRP A 39 -7.07 4.15 17.49
CA TRP A 39 -6.51 4.33 16.15
C TRP A 39 -7.56 4.86 15.16
N ALA A 40 -8.77 4.29 15.11
CA ALA A 40 -9.84 4.79 14.27
C ALA A 40 -10.19 6.26 14.59
N ARG A 41 -10.22 6.64 15.87
CA ARG A 41 -10.46 8.01 16.32
C ARG A 41 -9.35 8.98 15.94
N MET A 42 -8.10 8.54 15.97
CA MET A 42 -6.98 9.34 15.46
C MET A 42 -7.13 9.60 13.96
N LEU A 43 -7.41 8.57 13.16
CA LEU A 43 -7.60 8.73 11.72
C LEU A 43 -8.77 9.66 11.43
N TYR A 44 -9.90 9.51 12.14
CA TYR A 44 -11.02 10.44 12.03
C TYR A 44 -10.63 11.90 12.33
N ARG A 45 -9.79 12.14 13.34
CA ARG A 45 -9.38 13.50 13.72
C ARG A 45 -8.42 14.14 12.73
N TYR A 46 -7.48 13.36 12.21
CA TYR A 46 -6.36 13.87 11.42
C TYR A 46 -6.51 13.66 9.91
N SER A 47 -7.60 13.02 9.47
CA SER A 47 -7.98 12.96 8.06
C SER A 47 -8.87 14.16 7.67
N PRO A 48 -8.95 14.51 6.37
CA PRO A 48 -9.85 15.55 5.88
C PRO A 48 -11.32 15.29 6.24
N ALA A 49 -12.14 16.35 6.24
CA ALA A 49 -13.58 16.22 6.42
C ALA A 49 -14.19 15.23 5.41
N GLY A 50 -15.12 14.39 5.87
CA GLY A 50 -15.72 13.32 5.07
C GLY A 50 -14.98 11.97 5.11
N TYR A 51 -13.84 11.89 5.80
CA TYR A 51 -13.14 10.63 6.06
C TYR A 51 -13.47 10.13 7.46
N TYR A 52 -14.19 9.02 7.52
CA TYR A 52 -14.56 8.35 8.77
C TYR A 52 -13.89 6.98 8.79
N TYR A 53 -13.47 6.53 9.97
CA TYR A 53 -12.78 5.25 10.15
C TYR A 53 -13.47 4.45 11.27
N ASP A 54 -13.32 3.13 11.26
CA ASP A 54 -13.81 2.24 12.33
C ASP A 54 -12.88 1.04 12.50
N ASP A 55 -12.98 0.39 13.67
CA ASP A 55 -12.30 -0.87 13.98
C ASP A 55 -13.19 -2.06 13.61
N TYR A 56 -12.96 -2.62 12.42
CA TYR A 56 -13.72 -3.76 11.91
C TYR A 56 -13.16 -5.08 12.44
N THR A 57 -14.07 -5.96 12.84
CA THR A 57 -13.74 -7.32 13.28
C THR A 57 -14.20 -8.36 12.28
N TYR A 58 -13.34 -9.34 12.02
CA TYR A 58 -13.57 -10.39 11.04
C TYR A 58 -13.53 -11.77 11.69
N THR A 59 -14.14 -12.75 11.03
CA THR A 59 -14.19 -14.16 11.46
C THR A 59 -13.08 -15.01 10.86
N SER A 60 -12.28 -14.45 9.94
CA SER A 60 -11.12 -15.11 9.36
C SER A 60 -10.06 -14.12 8.91
N ALA A 61 -8.79 -14.55 8.87
CA ALA A 61 -7.70 -13.76 8.28
C ALA A 61 -8.00 -13.36 6.83
N TYR A 62 -8.64 -14.27 6.07
CA TYR A 62 -8.97 -14.05 4.66
C TYR A 62 -9.98 -12.93 4.48
N SER A 63 -11.10 -12.96 5.21
CA SER A 63 -12.14 -11.93 5.09
C SER A 63 -11.62 -10.54 5.49
N GLY A 64 -10.84 -10.45 6.57
CA GLY A 64 -10.21 -9.19 6.97
C GLY A 64 -9.17 -8.69 5.95
N THR A 65 -8.32 -9.58 5.42
CA THR A 65 -7.33 -9.20 4.40
C THR A 65 -8.01 -8.76 3.10
N ARG A 66 -9.08 -9.45 2.68
CA ARG A 66 -9.89 -9.07 1.53
C ARG A 66 -10.52 -7.68 1.71
N ALA A 67 -11.03 -7.36 2.89
CA ALA A 67 -11.58 -6.03 3.17
C ALA A 67 -10.53 -4.92 3.11
N MET A 68 -9.33 -5.17 3.67
CA MET A 68 -8.18 -4.27 3.54
C MET A 68 -7.77 -4.04 2.08
N ILE A 69 -7.71 -5.11 1.28
CA ILE A 69 -7.42 -5.04 -0.16
C ILE A 69 -8.52 -4.27 -0.89
N ASN A 70 -9.80 -4.52 -0.59
CA ASN A 70 -10.89 -3.78 -1.22
C ASN A 70 -10.80 -2.29 -0.93
N GLN A 71 -10.43 -1.88 0.30
CA GLN A 71 -10.17 -0.48 0.60
C GLN A 71 -9.03 0.08 -0.27
N LEU A 72 -7.92 -0.64 -0.39
CA LEU A 72 -6.82 -0.23 -1.26
C LEU A 72 -7.24 -0.07 -2.72
N TYR A 73 -7.99 -1.00 -3.29
CA TYR A 73 -8.29 -0.97 -4.72
C TYR A 73 -9.51 -0.12 -5.09
N VAL A 74 -10.48 0.01 -4.18
CA VAL A 74 -11.72 0.79 -4.42
C VAL A 74 -11.55 2.23 -3.96
N ARG A 75 -10.86 2.45 -2.84
CA ARG A 75 -10.71 3.78 -2.23
C ARG A 75 -9.30 4.34 -2.44
N ASN A 76 -8.34 3.51 -2.84
CA ASN A 76 -6.94 3.89 -3.00
C ASN A 76 -6.42 4.54 -1.70
N GLU A 77 -6.67 3.82 -0.61
CA GLU A 77 -6.30 4.17 0.76
C GLU A 77 -5.61 2.98 1.45
N PRO A 78 -4.49 3.21 2.15
CA PRO A 78 -3.89 2.19 3.01
C PRO A 78 -4.86 1.71 4.09
N ALA A 79 -4.68 0.47 4.54
CA ALA A 79 -5.51 -0.14 5.56
C ALA A 79 -4.71 -0.50 6.81
N GLY A 80 -5.25 -0.25 8.00
CA GLY A 80 -4.62 -0.64 9.25
C GLY A 80 -4.94 -2.10 9.60
N ALA A 81 -3.94 -2.87 10.03
CA ALA A 81 -4.08 -4.25 10.47
C ALA A 81 -3.51 -4.41 11.87
N LEU A 82 -4.28 -4.99 12.78
CA LEU A 82 -3.77 -5.43 14.07
C LEU A 82 -3.20 -6.83 13.89
N VAL A 83 -1.92 -6.98 14.19
CA VAL A 83 -1.14 -8.20 13.96
C VAL A 83 -0.62 -8.74 15.29
N ASN A 84 -0.05 -9.94 15.26
CA ASN A 84 0.56 -10.60 16.42
C ASN A 84 -0.39 -10.58 17.64
N ARG A 85 -1.62 -11.05 17.44
CA ARG A 85 -2.67 -11.08 18.46
C ARG A 85 -3.04 -9.72 19.05
N GLY A 86 -2.84 -8.64 18.30
CA GLY A 86 -3.21 -7.28 18.72
C GLY A 86 -2.09 -6.53 19.43
N HIS A 87 -0.92 -7.14 19.61
CA HIS A 87 0.23 -6.48 20.25
C HIS A 87 0.96 -5.51 19.31
N HIS A 88 0.70 -5.59 18.01
CA HIS A 88 1.35 -4.72 17.03
C HIS A 88 0.42 -4.31 15.89
N ALA A 89 0.81 -3.28 15.17
CA ALA A 89 0.02 -2.68 14.09
C ALA A 89 0.86 -2.53 12.82
N PHE A 90 0.35 -3.04 11.71
CA PHE A 90 0.90 -2.83 10.37
C PHE A 90 -0.04 -1.99 9.52
N VAL A 91 0.51 -1.31 8.52
CA VAL A 91 -0.27 -0.67 7.46
C VAL A 91 -0.12 -1.48 6.19
N LEU A 92 -1.23 -1.99 5.66
CA LEU A 92 -1.27 -2.68 4.38
C LEU A 92 -1.33 -1.64 3.26
N THR A 93 -0.33 -1.66 2.36
CA THR A 93 -0.09 -0.64 1.33
C THR A 93 -0.27 -1.16 -0.10
N GLY A 94 -0.44 -2.47 -0.27
CA GLY A 94 -0.69 -3.09 -1.56
C GLY A 94 -0.94 -4.59 -1.44
N ALA A 95 -1.34 -5.22 -2.54
CA ALA A 95 -1.42 -6.67 -2.63
C ALA A 95 -1.18 -7.16 -4.06
N THR A 96 -0.90 -8.46 -4.19
CA THR A 96 -0.99 -9.18 -5.47
C THR A 96 -2.09 -10.22 -5.35
N THR A 97 -3.02 -10.22 -6.31
CA THR A 97 -4.24 -11.05 -6.30
C THR A 97 -4.39 -11.82 -7.61
N GLY A 98 -5.26 -12.84 -7.61
CA GLY A 98 -5.55 -13.64 -8.80
C GLY A 98 -6.37 -12.91 -9.88
N CYS A 99 -7.01 -11.79 -9.52
CA CYS A 99 -7.69 -10.87 -10.44
C CYS A 99 -7.62 -9.45 -9.88
N ASP A 100 -7.97 -8.45 -10.69
CA ASP A 100 -7.97 -7.02 -10.31
C ASP A 100 -9.16 -6.66 -9.39
N PRO A 101 -8.95 -6.39 -8.08
CA PRO A 101 -10.02 -6.14 -7.12
C PRO A 101 -10.78 -4.81 -7.33
N SER A 102 -10.30 -3.92 -8.20
CA SER A 102 -11.05 -2.71 -8.58
C SER A 102 -12.29 -3.06 -9.41
N ARG A 103 -12.23 -4.19 -10.15
CA ARG A 103 -13.32 -4.66 -11.00
C ARG A 103 -14.39 -5.37 -10.18
N SER A 104 -15.65 -4.99 -10.38
CA SER A 104 -16.80 -5.56 -9.65
C SER A 104 -16.88 -7.09 -9.78
N ALA A 105 -16.61 -7.64 -10.96
CA ALA A 105 -16.61 -9.08 -11.20
C ALA A 105 -15.60 -9.82 -10.30
N CYS A 106 -14.37 -9.29 -10.20
CA CYS A 106 -13.35 -9.83 -9.29
C CYS A 106 -13.76 -9.61 -7.83
N ARG A 107 -14.13 -8.38 -7.47
CA ARG A 107 -14.47 -7.99 -6.09
C ARG A 107 -15.64 -8.79 -5.52
N ASN A 108 -16.66 -9.08 -6.31
CA ASN A 108 -17.86 -9.79 -5.86
C ASN A 108 -17.63 -11.32 -5.78
N SER A 109 -16.63 -11.83 -6.50
CA SER A 109 -16.17 -13.22 -6.39
C SER A 109 -15.14 -13.41 -5.26
N SER A 110 -14.91 -14.65 -4.86
CA SER A 110 -13.70 -15.01 -4.10
C SER A 110 -12.48 -14.95 -5.02
N TYR A 111 -11.43 -14.24 -4.62
CA TYR A 111 -10.17 -14.20 -5.36
C TYR A 111 -8.98 -14.65 -4.50
N THR A 112 -7.99 -15.25 -5.14
CA THR A 112 -6.76 -15.66 -4.45
C THR A 112 -5.95 -14.43 -4.06
N ILE A 113 -5.53 -14.35 -2.80
CA ILE A 113 -4.54 -13.37 -2.32
C ILE A 113 -3.19 -14.08 -2.34
N LYS A 114 -2.23 -13.56 -3.11
CA LYS A 114 -0.88 -14.16 -3.22
C LYS A 114 0.08 -13.52 -2.22
N THR A 115 0.14 -12.20 -2.22
CA THR A 115 1.10 -11.41 -1.45
C THR A 115 0.42 -10.16 -0.92
N VAL A 116 0.77 -9.75 0.29
CA VAL A 116 0.44 -8.43 0.83
C VAL A 116 1.72 -7.61 0.97
N PHE A 117 1.62 -6.31 0.74
CA PHE A 117 2.68 -5.35 0.97
C PHE A 117 2.33 -4.54 2.21
N ILE A 118 3.27 -4.44 3.15
CA ILE A 118 3.04 -3.78 4.43
C ILE A 118 4.11 -2.74 4.73
N ASN A 119 3.75 -1.76 5.55
CA ASN A 119 4.67 -0.92 6.30
C ASN A 119 4.57 -1.27 7.77
N ASP A 120 5.70 -1.60 8.38
CA ASP A 120 5.82 -1.84 9.81
C ASP A 120 6.49 -0.62 10.45
N PRO A 121 5.81 0.06 11.41
CA PRO A 121 6.34 1.27 12.04
C PRO A 121 7.57 1.00 12.93
N TRP A 122 7.95 -0.26 13.18
CA TRP A 122 9.16 -0.60 13.93
C TRP A 122 10.40 -0.79 13.03
N TYR A 123 10.29 -0.54 11.73
CA TYR A 123 11.46 -0.52 10.87
C TYR A 123 12.53 0.46 11.37
N ASP A 124 13.80 0.10 11.23
CA ASP A 124 15.00 0.81 11.69
C ASP A 124 15.30 0.80 13.20
N ARG A 125 14.34 0.41 14.06
CA ARG A 125 14.68 0.14 15.46
C ARG A 125 15.67 -1.02 15.48
N SER A 126 16.83 -0.81 16.09
CA SER A 126 17.98 -1.74 16.16
C SER A 126 17.69 -3.09 16.84
N VAL A 127 16.43 -3.41 17.13
CA VAL A 127 15.94 -4.66 17.74
C VAL A 127 15.39 -5.63 16.69
N ASN A 128 16.15 -5.85 15.62
CA ASN A 128 15.76 -6.69 14.48
C ASN A 128 16.01 -8.19 14.70
N SER A 129 15.75 -8.70 15.91
CA SER A 129 15.83 -10.13 16.21
C SER A 129 14.46 -10.80 15.99
N PRO A 130 14.33 -11.77 15.08
CA PRO A 130 13.10 -12.54 14.92
C PRO A 130 12.65 -13.14 16.27
N GLY A 131 11.38 -12.94 16.64
CA GLY A 131 10.81 -13.48 17.88
C GLY A 131 11.12 -12.69 19.17
N ALA A 132 11.85 -11.58 19.08
CA ALA A 132 12.01 -10.64 20.19
C ALA A 132 10.95 -9.54 20.08
N ASP A 133 9.68 -9.91 20.26
CA ASP A 133 8.67 -8.94 20.67
C ASP A 133 8.80 -8.78 22.19
N PRO A 134 9.33 -7.66 22.71
CA PRO A 134 9.40 -7.44 24.15
C PRO A 134 8.01 -7.39 24.81
N ASP A 135 6.93 -7.18 24.05
CA ASP A 135 5.60 -6.84 24.55
C ASP A 135 4.55 -7.97 24.46
N GLY A 136 4.90 -9.21 24.09
CA GLY A 136 3.95 -10.30 24.31
C GLY A 136 4.08 -11.61 23.53
N CYS A 137 4.88 -11.68 22.48
CA CYS A 137 5.18 -12.99 21.88
C CYS A 137 6.33 -13.67 22.63
N ALA A 138 6.14 -13.92 23.92
CA ALA A 138 7.11 -14.62 24.73
C ALA A 138 7.42 -15.98 24.08
N GLY A 139 8.68 -16.18 23.68
CA GLY A 139 9.25 -17.50 23.39
C GLY A 139 9.30 -18.42 24.61
N THR A 140 8.36 -18.29 25.56
CA THR A 140 8.26 -19.11 26.75
C THR A 140 7.38 -20.32 26.46
N GLY A 141 7.97 -21.35 25.85
CA GLY A 141 7.56 -22.76 26.01
C GLY A 141 6.25 -23.25 25.37
N GLY A 142 5.49 -22.40 24.66
CA GLY A 142 4.29 -22.80 23.93
C GLY A 142 4.48 -22.80 22.39
N PRO A 143 3.64 -23.50 21.61
CA PRO A 143 3.75 -23.63 20.15
C PRO A 143 3.43 -22.35 19.36
N TYR A 144 3.39 -21.18 19.99
CA TYR A 144 2.96 -19.94 19.36
C TYR A 144 4.06 -19.38 18.45
N ARG A 145 3.71 -19.13 17.18
CA ARG A 145 4.61 -18.55 16.17
C ARG A 145 4.06 -17.19 15.77
N CYS A 146 4.64 -16.11 16.26
CA CYS A 146 4.33 -14.76 15.80
C CYS A 146 5.20 -14.37 14.60
N GLY A 147 4.74 -13.40 13.82
CA GLY A 147 5.50 -12.81 12.72
C GLY A 147 6.67 -11.96 13.23
N ARG A 148 7.68 -11.79 12.38
CA ARG A 148 8.82 -10.91 12.66
C ARG A 148 8.37 -9.45 12.56
N ILE A 149 8.63 -8.66 13.59
CA ILE A 149 8.45 -7.20 13.58
C ILE A 149 9.76 -6.48 13.19
N GLY A 150 9.67 -5.18 12.93
CA GLY A 150 10.76 -4.39 12.34
C GLY A 150 10.90 -4.59 10.83
N LEU A 151 9.83 -4.99 10.15
CA LEU A 151 9.87 -5.20 8.70
C LEU A 151 10.07 -3.88 7.96
N ARG A 152 10.85 -3.93 6.88
CA ARG A 152 11.06 -2.74 6.02
C ARG A 152 9.75 -2.22 5.43
N PRO A 153 9.67 -0.92 5.11
CA PRO A 153 8.59 -0.36 4.33
C PRO A 153 8.39 -1.18 3.05
N ASN A 154 7.13 -1.36 2.66
CA ASN A 154 6.69 -2.11 1.52
C ASN A 154 7.21 -3.56 1.50
N ALA A 155 7.36 -4.17 2.68
CA ALA A 155 7.73 -5.58 2.79
C ALA A 155 6.64 -6.46 2.18
N ALA A 156 7.03 -7.27 1.20
CA ALA A 156 6.19 -8.30 0.61
C ALA A 156 6.13 -9.53 1.53
N ILE A 157 4.92 -9.98 1.86
CA ILE A 157 4.66 -11.17 2.67
C ILE A 157 3.70 -12.06 1.90
N THR A 158 4.05 -13.34 1.70
CA THR A 158 3.12 -14.32 1.12
C THR A 158 1.86 -14.43 1.97
N TYR A 159 0.69 -14.59 1.36
CA TYR A 159 -0.57 -14.59 2.09
C TYR A 159 -0.65 -15.71 3.14
N SER A 160 -0.08 -16.89 2.84
CA SER A 160 0.05 -17.98 3.80
C SER A 160 0.82 -17.57 5.05
N THR A 161 1.98 -16.91 4.87
CA THR A 161 2.80 -16.37 5.96
C THR A 161 2.07 -15.27 6.73
N TRP A 162 1.42 -14.34 6.02
CA TRP A 162 0.62 -13.26 6.59
C TRP A 162 -0.48 -13.79 7.50
N ALA A 163 -1.33 -14.69 7.00
CA ALA A 163 -2.46 -15.24 7.73
C ALA A 163 -2.05 -16.16 8.89
N THR A 164 -0.90 -16.82 8.79
CA THR A 164 -0.44 -17.75 9.83
C THR A 164 0.25 -17.02 10.98
N TYR A 165 1.12 -16.06 10.67
CA TYR A 165 2.05 -15.51 11.65
C TYR A 165 1.75 -14.07 12.05
N TYR A 166 1.19 -13.26 11.14
CA TYR A 166 1.02 -11.83 11.36
C TYR A 166 -0.42 -11.49 11.70
N PHE A 167 -1.33 -11.62 10.74
CA PHE A 167 -2.73 -11.27 10.89
C PHE A 167 -3.50 -12.39 11.58
N THR A 168 -3.27 -12.46 12.88
CA THR A 168 -3.82 -13.44 13.81
C THR A 168 -4.92 -12.81 14.65
N THR A 169 -5.75 -13.63 15.28
CA THR A 169 -6.81 -13.12 16.16
C THR A 169 -6.24 -12.35 17.33
N TRP A 170 -6.82 -11.19 17.63
CA TRP A 170 -6.60 -10.46 18.88
C TRP A 170 -6.80 -11.40 20.07
N GLY A 171 -5.83 -11.48 20.97
CA GLY A 171 -5.81 -12.57 21.94
C GLY A 171 -5.22 -12.20 23.30
N ASN A 172 -5.71 -12.89 24.33
CA ASN A 172 -5.21 -12.87 25.72
C ASN A 172 -5.12 -11.49 26.37
N GLN A 173 -5.82 -10.48 25.84
CA GLN A 173 -5.88 -9.17 26.47
C GLN A 173 -6.84 -9.21 27.68
N PRO A 174 -6.65 -8.34 28.69
CA PRO A 174 -7.47 -8.34 29.90
C PRO A 174 -8.95 -8.05 29.58
N ALA A 175 -9.83 -8.30 30.57
CA ALA A 175 -11.28 -8.35 30.37
C ALA A 175 -11.89 -7.07 29.75
N ASP A 176 -11.29 -5.92 30.01
CA ASP A 176 -11.62 -4.60 29.47
C ASP A 176 -11.28 -4.42 27.98
N CYS A 177 -10.38 -5.24 27.44
CA CYS A 177 -10.03 -5.34 26.02
C CYS A 177 -10.74 -6.49 25.29
N SER A 178 -11.69 -7.17 25.95
CA SER A 178 -12.28 -8.43 25.45
C SER A 178 -13.11 -8.31 24.18
N TYR A 179 -13.52 -7.09 23.79
CA TYR A 179 -14.34 -6.86 22.60
C TYR A 179 -13.73 -7.44 21.32
N TRP A 180 -12.41 -7.34 21.17
CA TRP A 180 -11.70 -7.86 20.00
C TRP A 180 -11.25 -9.31 20.15
N ASN A 181 -11.33 -9.90 21.36
CA ASN A 181 -10.77 -11.24 21.62
C ASN A 181 -11.34 -12.28 20.65
N GLY A 182 -10.44 -13.06 20.03
CA GLY A 182 -10.77 -14.08 19.05
C GLY A 182 -11.15 -13.53 17.67
N LYS A 183 -10.97 -12.24 17.41
CA LYS A 183 -11.28 -11.60 16.11
C LYS A 183 -10.03 -11.13 15.39
N TRP A 184 -10.08 -11.14 14.07
CA TRP A 184 -9.12 -10.44 13.23
C TRP A 184 -9.55 -8.98 13.12
N VAL A 185 -8.68 -8.03 13.44
CA VAL A 185 -9.08 -6.62 13.56
C VAL A 185 -8.35 -5.77 12.52
N ALA A 186 -9.11 -4.98 11.77
CA ALA A 186 -8.56 -4.00 10.83
C ALA A 186 -9.18 -2.62 11.10
N VAL A 187 -8.38 -1.57 10.91
CA VAL A 187 -8.85 -0.18 10.97
C VAL A 187 -9.01 0.32 9.54
N LEU A 188 -10.26 0.51 9.14
CA LEU A 188 -10.65 0.82 7.77
C LEU A 188 -11.44 2.14 7.73
N ARG A 189 -11.51 2.76 6.55
CA ARG A 189 -12.47 3.82 6.26
C ARG A 189 -13.89 3.28 6.49
N LYS A 190 -14.91 4.13 6.66
CA LYS A 190 -16.32 3.71 6.62
C LYS A 190 -16.84 3.78 5.18
N PRO A 191 -17.90 3.04 4.83
CA PRO A 191 -18.54 3.20 3.53
C PRO A 191 -18.94 4.66 3.27
N ASP A 192 -18.92 5.08 2.01
CA ASP A 192 -19.28 6.47 1.66
C ASP A 192 -20.73 6.76 2.03
N GLY A 193 -20.99 7.98 2.48
CA GLY A 193 -22.30 8.38 3.01
C GLY A 193 -22.55 7.93 4.46
N VAL A 194 -21.71 7.06 5.04
CA VAL A 194 -21.80 6.70 6.46
C VAL A 194 -20.95 7.67 7.29
N ALA A 195 -21.56 8.79 7.66
CA ALA A 195 -20.96 9.73 8.60
C ALA A 195 -21.02 9.20 10.04
N GLY A 196 -20.08 9.66 10.87
CA GLY A 196 -20.16 9.45 12.31
C GLY A 196 -18.80 9.25 12.96
N THR A 197 -18.70 9.67 14.21
CA THR A 197 -17.53 9.40 15.04
C THR A 197 -17.37 7.88 15.24
N PRO A 198 -16.14 7.34 15.28
CA PRO A 198 -15.95 5.91 15.54
C PRO A 198 -16.60 5.52 16.88
N THR A 199 -17.46 4.51 16.85
CA THR A 199 -18.24 4.06 18.00
C THR A 199 -17.81 2.67 18.42
N ILE A 200 -17.92 2.39 19.72
CA ILE A 200 -17.54 1.11 20.33
C ILE A 200 -18.25 -0.12 19.70
N ALA A 201 -19.42 0.09 19.11
CA ALA A 201 -20.18 -0.93 18.39
C ALA A 201 -19.90 -0.89 16.88
N GLY A 202 -18.64 -0.60 16.49
CA GLY A 202 -18.21 -0.62 15.09
C GLY A 202 -18.90 -1.76 14.36
N PRO A 203 -19.50 -1.52 13.18
CA PRO A 203 -20.45 -2.45 12.61
C PRO A 203 -19.81 -3.84 12.55
N ALA A 204 -20.55 -4.88 12.96
CA ALA A 204 -20.19 -6.24 12.56
C ALA A 204 -19.86 -6.18 11.05
N ALA A 205 -18.83 -6.90 10.58
CA ALA A 205 -18.26 -6.74 9.23
C ALA A 205 -19.25 -6.90 8.05
N THR A 206 -20.55 -7.09 8.31
CA THR A 206 -21.66 -7.05 7.36
C THR A 206 -21.66 -5.79 6.47
N SER A 207 -21.04 -4.67 6.86
CA SER A 207 -21.07 -3.43 6.06
C SER A 207 -19.91 -3.23 5.07
N TYR A 208 -18.79 -3.95 5.21
CA TYR A 208 -17.72 -3.97 4.19
C TYR A 208 -17.85 -5.15 3.22
N ALA A 209 -18.56 -6.19 3.65
CA ALA A 209 -19.06 -7.24 2.80
C ALA A 209 -20.43 -6.84 2.24
N GLY A 210 -20.47 -6.06 1.17
CA GLY A 210 -21.60 -6.06 0.23
C GLY A 210 -21.77 -7.41 -0.49
N VAL A 211 -21.35 -8.50 0.14
CA VAL A 211 -21.50 -9.89 -0.27
C VAL A 211 -21.88 -10.61 1.02
N GLU A 212 -23.17 -10.63 1.33
CA GLU A 212 -23.72 -11.76 2.09
C GLU A 212 -23.23 -13.04 1.40
N GLU A 213 -22.91 -14.09 2.17
CA GLU A 213 -22.87 -15.43 1.58
C GLU A 213 -24.15 -15.65 0.77
N PRO A 214 -24.08 -16.23 -0.43
CA PRO A 214 -25.18 -16.19 -1.38
C PRO A 214 -26.40 -16.95 -0.83
N ALA A 215 -27.37 -16.20 -0.33
CA ALA A 215 -28.76 -16.64 -0.28
C ALA A 215 -29.47 -16.12 -1.54
N LYS A 216 -30.31 -16.99 -2.12
CA LYS A 216 -30.96 -16.86 -3.42
C LYS A 216 -31.83 -15.58 -3.58
N ASP A 217 -31.63 -14.91 -4.71
CA ASP A 217 -32.55 -14.15 -5.60
C ASP A 217 -34.08 -14.21 -5.35
N PRO A 218 -34.99 -13.34 -5.89
CA PRO A 218 -34.89 -12.03 -6.56
C PRO A 218 -35.87 -10.95 -6.01
N ARG A 219 -35.67 -9.69 -6.45
CA ARG A 219 -36.63 -8.55 -6.60
C ARG A 219 -36.43 -7.38 -5.65
N PHE A 220 -36.52 -6.18 -6.25
CA PHE A 220 -36.72 -4.82 -5.74
C PHE A 220 -35.54 -3.84 -5.97
N ALA A 221 -35.55 -3.22 -7.16
CA ALA A 221 -35.39 -1.77 -7.30
C ALA A 221 -36.74 -1.10 -6.92
N PRO A 222 -36.84 0.17 -6.49
CA PRO A 222 -36.34 1.33 -7.24
C PRO A 222 -35.87 2.59 -6.43
N ASP A 223 -35.16 3.45 -7.18
CA ASP A 223 -35.20 4.92 -7.29
C ASP A 223 -34.78 5.93 -6.20
N GLU A 224 -34.07 6.94 -6.74
CA GLU A 224 -33.99 8.38 -6.44
C GLU A 224 -33.50 8.85 -5.06
N PHE A 225 -32.41 9.64 -5.06
CA PHE A 225 -32.45 11.00 -4.51
C PHE A 225 -31.36 11.88 -5.14
N ALA A 226 -31.81 13.06 -5.58
CA ALA A 226 -31.06 14.12 -6.21
C ALA A 226 -30.11 14.84 -5.26
N ALA A 227 -29.02 15.38 -5.83
CA ALA A 227 -28.07 16.27 -5.17
C ALA A 227 -28.63 17.70 -5.02
N PRO A 228 -28.15 18.47 -4.02
CA PRO A 228 -28.03 19.91 -4.14
C PRO A 228 -26.57 20.31 -4.37
N GLY A 229 -26.37 21.16 -5.39
CA GLY A 229 -25.08 21.70 -5.76
C GLY A 229 -24.53 22.73 -4.77
N GLN A 230 -23.22 22.97 -4.86
CA GLN A 230 -22.59 24.21 -4.42
C GLN A 230 -21.47 24.59 -5.39
N ASP A 231 -21.64 25.78 -5.97
CA ASP A 231 -20.61 26.56 -6.63
C ASP A 231 -19.47 26.90 -5.65
N ALA A 232 -18.23 26.66 -6.07
CA ALA A 232 -17.06 27.39 -5.61
C ALA A 232 -16.00 27.37 -6.72
N SER A 233 -15.94 28.45 -7.50
CA SER A 233 -14.87 28.75 -8.44
C SER A 233 -13.53 28.89 -7.71
N ALA A 234 -12.59 27.99 -8.00
CA ALA A 234 -11.19 28.11 -7.61
C ALA A 234 -10.40 28.90 -8.67
N PRO A 235 -9.39 29.71 -8.29
CA PRO A 235 -8.59 30.48 -9.24
C PRO A 235 -7.67 29.57 -10.07
N ALA A 236 -7.50 29.92 -11.34
CA ALA A 236 -6.60 29.24 -12.26
C ALA A 236 -5.15 29.30 -11.76
N ALA A 237 -4.54 28.13 -11.54
CA ALA A 237 -3.11 28.01 -11.30
C ALA A 237 -2.37 28.31 -12.61
N GLY A 238 -1.55 29.36 -12.62
CA GLY A 238 -0.65 29.67 -13.72
C GLY A 238 0.44 28.60 -13.91
N PRO A 239 1.05 28.53 -15.10
CA PRO A 239 2.08 27.54 -15.40
C PRO A 239 3.33 27.79 -14.55
N VAL A 240 3.69 26.79 -13.73
CA VAL A 240 4.96 26.76 -13.02
C VAL A 240 6.03 26.28 -14.00
N GLU A 241 6.89 27.19 -14.45
CA GLU A 241 8.11 26.83 -15.19
C GLU A 241 9.10 26.12 -14.25
N VAL A 242 9.19 24.80 -14.38
CA VAL A 242 10.24 24.00 -13.75
C VAL A 242 11.47 24.01 -14.67
N ARG A 243 12.47 24.81 -14.32
CA ARG A 243 13.80 24.74 -14.92
C ARG A 243 14.44 23.38 -14.59
N ALA A 244 14.69 22.57 -15.63
CA ALA A 244 15.40 21.31 -15.53
C ALA A 244 16.89 21.57 -15.21
N ALA A 245 17.28 21.33 -13.95
CA ALA A 245 18.68 21.08 -13.62
C ALA A 245 19.01 19.63 -14.01
N SER A 246 19.73 19.43 -15.11
CA SER A 246 20.27 18.14 -15.52
C SER A 246 21.47 17.74 -14.64
N ALA A 247 21.22 17.40 -13.38
CA ALA A 247 22.20 16.68 -12.59
C ALA A 247 22.08 15.18 -12.91
N SER A 248 23.10 14.65 -13.58
CA SER A 248 23.32 13.21 -13.79
C SER A 248 23.52 12.51 -12.43
N ILE A 249 22.43 12.20 -11.73
CA ILE A 249 22.53 11.26 -10.61
C ILE A 249 22.83 9.89 -11.21
N ALA A 250 24.06 9.48 -10.91
CA ALA A 250 24.77 8.25 -11.19
C ALA A 250 23.89 7.02 -11.34
N HIS A 251 24.24 6.20 -12.34
CA HIS A 251 23.89 4.79 -12.38
C HIS A 251 24.11 4.16 -10.99
N LEU A 252 23.15 3.37 -10.53
CA LEU A 252 23.35 2.50 -9.38
C LEU A 252 24.58 1.65 -9.63
N ASP A 253 25.55 1.68 -8.72
CA ASP A 253 26.62 0.70 -8.75
C ASP A 253 26.00 -0.70 -8.67
N LEU A 254 26.09 -1.45 -9.77
CA LEU A 254 25.51 -2.78 -9.86
C LEU A 254 26.15 -3.74 -8.86
N ALA A 255 27.39 -3.50 -8.43
CA ALA A 255 28.03 -4.25 -7.36
C ALA A 255 27.32 -4.00 -6.02
N PHE A 256 27.03 -2.73 -5.69
CA PHE A 256 26.22 -2.37 -4.51
C PHE A 256 24.84 -3.03 -4.56
N ALA A 257 24.14 -2.93 -5.69
CA ALA A 257 22.82 -3.53 -5.87
C ALA A 257 22.87 -5.06 -5.64
N ARG A 258 23.87 -5.74 -6.22
CA ARG A 258 24.08 -7.19 -6.05
C ARG A 258 24.37 -7.55 -4.60
N ALA A 259 25.31 -6.86 -3.96
CA ALA A 259 25.67 -7.11 -2.56
C ALA A 259 24.48 -6.94 -1.63
N ARG A 260 23.70 -5.85 -1.83
CA ARG A 260 22.49 -5.62 -1.07
C ARG A 260 21.44 -6.70 -1.33
N LEU A 261 21.21 -7.08 -2.58
CA LEU A 261 20.25 -8.13 -2.91
C LEU A 261 20.61 -9.48 -2.31
N VAL A 262 21.89 -9.88 -2.30
CA VAL A 262 22.33 -11.11 -1.64
C VAL A 262 21.98 -11.08 -0.15
N HIS A 263 22.22 -9.95 0.51
CA HIS A 263 21.83 -9.75 1.91
C HIS A 263 20.30 -9.86 2.08
N GLU A 264 19.51 -9.17 1.26
CA GLU A 264 18.05 -9.18 1.38
C GLU A 264 17.43 -10.56 1.07
N LEU A 265 17.96 -11.29 0.09
CA LEU A 265 17.49 -12.64 -0.27
C LEU A 265 17.85 -13.66 0.81
N SER A 266 18.95 -13.47 1.55
CA SER A 266 19.29 -14.35 2.68
C SER A 266 18.23 -14.32 3.79
N ALA A 267 17.52 -13.19 3.94
CA ALA A 267 16.47 -13.01 4.93
C ALA A 267 15.08 -13.46 4.43
N GLN A 268 14.94 -13.87 3.16
CA GLN A 268 13.66 -14.20 2.52
C GLN A 268 13.79 -15.49 1.69
N PRO A 269 13.70 -16.67 2.32
CA PRO A 269 13.96 -17.96 1.64
C PRO A 269 13.03 -18.22 0.45
N ASP A 270 11.76 -17.81 0.53
CA ASP A 270 10.81 -17.95 -0.58
C ASP A 270 11.24 -17.13 -1.81
N PHE A 271 11.68 -15.88 -1.58
CA PHE A 271 12.23 -15.02 -2.63
C PHE A 271 13.52 -15.58 -3.20
N ARG A 272 14.40 -16.11 -2.34
CA ARG A 272 15.63 -16.76 -2.77
C ARG A 272 15.36 -17.95 -3.68
N ALA A 273 14.37 -18.77 -3.34
CA ALA A 273 13.96 -19.91 -4.18
C ALA A 273 13.36 -19.44 -5.51
N ALA A 274 12.45 -18.46 -5.49
CA ALA A 274 11.81 -17.95 -6.70
C ALA A 274 12.78 -17.27 -7.68
N LEU A 275 13.82 -16.64 -7.15
CA LEU A 275 14.84 -15.88 -7.87
C LEU A 275 16.14 -16.68 -8.08
N ASP A 276 16.11 -18.00 -7.89
CA ASP A 276 17.30 -18.83 -8.10
C ASP A 276 17.84 -18.68 -9.53
N GLY A 277 19.17 -18.55 -9.64
CA GLY A 277 19.86 -18.28 -10.90
C GLY A 277 19.62 -16.89 -11.52
N ALA A 278 18.77 -16.04 -10.93
CA ALA A 278 18.53 -14.69 -11.43
C ALA A 278 19.71 -13.75 -11.15
N ARG A 279 19.97 -12.81 -12.06
CA ARG A 279 21.07 -11.84 -12.00
C ARG A 279 20.55 -10.43 -12.21
N VAL A 280 21.19 -9.46 -11.56
CA VAL A 280 20.95 -8.04 -11.79
C VAL A 280 21.34 -7.69 -13.23
N ALA A 281 20.35 -7.27 -14.02
CA ALA A 281 20.52 -6.92 -15.43
C ALA A 281 20.79 -5.43 -15.69
N GLY A 282 20.55 -4.57 -14.69
CA GLY A 282 20.70 -3.13 -14.80
C GLY A 282 19.86 -2.40 -13.76
N SER A 283 19.66 -1.10 -13.95
CA SER A 283 18.69 -0.32 -13.18
C SER A 283 17.96 0.67 -14.09
N VAL A 284 16.70 0.91 -13.80
CA VAL A 284 15.85 1.89 -14.47
C VAL A 284 15.38 2.89 -13.43
N ARG A 285 15.64 4.18 -13.67
CA ARG A 285 15.18 5.24 -12.77
C ARG A 285 13.72 5.57 -13.03
N VAL A 286 12.97 5.75 -11.94
CA VAL A 286 11.60 6.24 -11.95
C VAL A 286 11.56 7.53 -11.15
N ARG A 287 11.15 8.62 -11.81
CA ARG A 287 11.15 9.95 -11.23
C ARG A 287 9.86 10.25 -10.47
N SER A 288 9.96 10.85 -9.29
CA SER A 288 8.78 11.33 -8.59
C SER A 288 8.16 12.51 -9.33
N LEU A 289 6.84 12.47 -9.53
CA LEU A 289 6.02 13.60 -9.96
C LEU A 289 5.64 14.51 -8.77
N THR A 290 5.78 14.04 -7.54
CA THR A 290 5.42 14.78 -6.33
C THR A 290 6.67 15.41 -5.70
N SER A 291 6.65 16.72 -5.52
CA SER A 291 7.73 17.46 -4.86
C SER A 291 7.97 16.92 -3.45
N GLY A 292 9.23 16.72 -3.08
CA GLY A 292 9.63 16.22 -1.76
C GLY A 292 9.58 14.69 -1.60
N LEU A 293 9.03 13.94 -2.55
CA LEU A 293 9.15 12.47 -2.58
C LEU A 293 10.39 12.05 -3.38
N PRO A 294 11.13 11.02 -2.92
CA PRO A 294 12.34 10.58 -3.59
C PRO A 294 12.02 9.86 -4.90
N ASP A 295 12.93 9.97 -5.86
CA ASP A 295 12.98 9.04 -6.99
C ASP A 295 13.26 7.62 -6.49
N TYR A 296 13.00 6.63 -7.32
CA TYR A 296 13.48 5.28 -7.06
C TYR A 296 14.09 4.63 -8.30
N LEU A 297 14.77 3.52 -8.07
CA LEU A 297 15.33 2.66 -9.10
C LEU A 297 14.63 1.32 -9.06
N LEU A 298 14.26 0.83 -10.23
CA LEU A 298 13.86 -0.55 -10.44
C LEU A 298 15.07 -1.32 -10.96
N VAL A 299 15.39 -2.43 -10.31
CA VAL A 299 16.54 -3.28 -10.59
C VAL A 299 16.02 -4.64 -11.05
N PRO A 300 15.99 -4.89 -12.37
CA PRO A 300 15.48 -6.14 -12.92
C PRO A 300 16.40 -7.32 -12.57
N LEU A 301 15.81 -8.42 -12.12
CA LEU A 301 16.45 -9.70 -11.84
C LEU A 301 16.07 -10.68 -12.93
N ARG A 302 17.02 -11.06 -13.79
CA ARG A 302 16.80 -11.93 -14.95
C ARG A 302 17.49 -13.28 -14.78
N SER A 303 16.76 -14.36 -15.03
CA SER A 303 17.34 -15.69 -15.27
C SER A 303 17.59 -15.88 -16.78
N ARG A 304 17.95 -17.10 -17.20
CA ARG A 304 18.05 -17.46 -18.62
C ARG A 304 16.70 -17.38 -19.35
N ASP A 305 15.62 -17.65 -18.63
CA ASP A 305 14.27 -17.76 -19.20
C ASP A 305 13.52 -16.41 -19.26
N GLY A 306 14.08 -15.36 -18.64
CA GLY A 306 13.49 -14.02 -18.65
C GLY A 306 13.65 -13.28 -17.33
N LEU A 307 12.85 -12.23 -17.14
CA LEU A 307 12.73 -11.51 -15.89
C LEU A 307 12.03 -12.40 -14.85
N ARG A 308 12.69 -12.62 -13.71
CA ARG A 308 12.14 -13.37 -12.57
C ARG A 308 11.66 -12.45 -11.46
N GLY A 309 12.21 -11.25 -11.35
CA GLY A 309 11.75 -10.28 -10.36
C GLY A 309 12.35 -8.91 -10.53
N VAL A 310 11.96 -8.03 -9.61
CA VAL A 310 12.37 -6.62 -9.63
C VAL A 310 12.57 -6.18 -8.20
N ALA A 311 13.69 -5.54 -7.94
CA ALA A 311 13.94 -4.86 -6.69
C ALA A 311 13.79 -3.35 -6.86
N MET A 312 13.28 -2.69 -5.83
CA MET A 312 13.08 -1.25 -5.76
C MET A 312 14.07 -0.65 -4.77
N PHE A 313 14.74 0.43 -5.17
CA PHE A 313 15.63 1.20 -4.31
C PHE A 313 15.22 2.68 -4.32
N THR A 314 14.86 3.25 -3.19
CA THR A 314 14.56 4.69 -3.08
C THR A 314 15.84 5.51 -3.03
N LEU A 315 15.85 6.67 -3.69
CA LEU A 315 16.96 7.61 -3.72
C LEU A 315 16.70 8.76 -2.72
N SER A 316 16.85 8.46 -1.43
CA SER A 316 16.77 9.48 -0.37
C SER A 316 18.17 9.89 0.06
N GLY A 317 18.44 11.20 0.14
CA GLY A 317 19.74 11.72 0.59
C GLY A 317 20.93 11.35 -0.33
N GLY A 318 20.66 11.06 -1.62
CA GLY A 318 21.70 10.73 -2.61
C GLY A 318 22.21 9.29 -2.57
N ALA A 319 21.81 8.48 -1.58
CA ALA A 319 22.19 7.07 -1.47
C ALA A 319 21.00 6.14 -1.79
N PRO A 320 21.17 5.14 -2.66
CA PRO A 320 20.14 4.14 -2.93
C PRO A 320 19.89 3.27 -1.69
N THR A 321 18.65 3.29 -1.20
CA THR A 321 18.20 2.45 -0.07
C THR A 321 17.23 1.40 -0.60
N PHE A 322 17.49 0.13 -0.28
CA PHE A 322 16.59 -0.95 -0.67
C PHE A 322 15.20 -0.73 -0.05
N ALA A 323 14.16 -0.71 -0.88
CA ALA A 323 12.80 -0.37 -0.49
C ALA A 323 11.79 -1.50 -0.70
N GLY A 324 12.13 -2.53 -1.48
CA GLY A 324 11.23 -3.66 -1.70
C GLY A 324 11.70 -4.54 -2.84
N MET A 325 11.10 -5.73 -2.96
CA MET A 325 11.25 -6.56 -4.14
C MET A 325 9.99 -7.38 -4.36
N THR A 326 9.76 -7.77 -5.60
CA THR A 326 8.73 -8.74 -6.00
C THR A 326 9.32 -9.71 -7.01
N TYR A 327 8.69 -10.87 -7.18
CA TYR A 327 9.02 -11.83 -8.23
C TYR A 327 7.76 -12.16 -9.04
N ALA A 328 7.98 -12.71 -10.23
CA ALA A 328 6.94 -13.29 -11.06
C ALA A 328 7.00 -14.82 -10.94
N ASP A 329 5.85 -15.47 -10.81
CA ASP A 329 5.74 -16.93 -10.76
C ASP A 329 6.30 -17.55 -12.06
N GLU A 330 5.99 -16.90 -13.20
CA GLU A 330 6.50 -17.24 -14.52
C GLU A 330 7.48 -16.18 -15.04
N PRO A 331 8.56 -16.55 -15.75
CA PRO A 331 9.47 -15.58 -16.36
C PRO A 331 8.75 -14.62 -17.31
N LEU A 332 8.95 -13.32 -17.12
CA LEU A 332 8.44 -12.31 -18.05
C LEU A 332 9.50 -12.01 -19.12
N ALA A 333 9.09 -11.92 -20.39
CA ALA A 333 10.02 -11.62 -21.47
C ALA A 333 10.69 -10.24 -21.32
N ARG A 334 9.91 -9.23 -20.90
CA ARG A 334 10.33 -7.82 -20.81
C ARG A 334 9.94 -7.16 -19.48
N PHE A 335 10.75 -6.18 -19.09
CA PHE A 335 10.50 -5.30 -17.95
C PHE A 335 11.08 -3.89 -18.20
N PRO A 336 10.32 -2.82 -17.96
CA PRO A 336 8.88 -2.83 -17.66
C PRO A 336 8.06 -3.52 -18.78
N ALA A 337 6.81 -3.86 -18.49
CA ALA A 337 5.96 -4.59 -19.45
C ALA A 337 5.71 -3.80 -20.75
N VAL A 338 5.81 -2.47 -20.67
CA VAL A 338 5.85 -1.52 -21.78
C VAL A 338 7.27 -0.98 -21.83
N SER A 339 7.92 -0.95 -22.99
CA SER A 339 9.21 -0.28 -23.17
C SER A 339 9.01 1.22 -23.50
N PRO A 340 10.06 2.06 -23.43
CA PRO A 340 9.99 3.43 -23.93
C PRO A 340 9.51 3.49 -25.39
N GLU A 341 9.91 2.54 -26.24
CA GLU A 341 9.48 2.44 -27.63
C GLU A 341 8.01 2.03 -27.75
N ASP A 342 7.54 1.07 -26.94
CA ASP A 342 6.11 0.70 -26.88
C ASP A 342 5.25 1.91 -26.45
N ALA A 343 5.71 2.67 -25.45
CA ALA A 343 5.01 3.87 -24.97
C ALA A 343 4.95 4.95 -26.07
N ALA A 344 6.06 5.19 -26.77
CA ALA A 344 6.08 6.11 -27.91
C ALA A 344 5.15 5.63 -29.03
N GLY A 345 5.12 4.32 -29.32
CA GLY A 345 4.22 3.72 -30.29
C GLY A 345 2.75 3.88 -29.92
N SER A 346 2.41 3.71 -28.64
CA SER A 346 1.04 3.88 -28.12
C SER A 346 0.55 5.32 -28.25
N LEU A 347 1.43 6.29 -27.99
CA LEU A 347 1.16 7.72 -28.22
C LEU A 347 0.98 8.05 -29.70
N ALA A 348 1.86 7.52 -30.57
CA ALA A 348 1.76 7.71 -32.02
C ALA A 348 0.47 7.11 -32.59
N ALA A 349 0.09 5.91 -32.14
CA ALA A 349 -1.17 5.26 -32.50
C ALA A 349 -2.40 6.08 -32.05
N SER A 350 -2.27 6.87 -30.98
CA SER A 350 -3.29 7.80 -30.48
C SER A 350 -3.24 9.19 -31.15
N GLY A 351 -2.40 9.36 -32.18
CA GLY A 351 -2.34 10.59 -32.98
C GLY A 351 -1.47 11.71 -32.39
N TYR A 352 -0.60 11.39 -31.43
CA TYR A 352 0.39 12.34 -30.90
C TYR A 352 1.75 12.21 -31.60
N VAL A 353 2.44 13.32 -31.80
CA VAL A 353 3.83 13.32 -32.28
C VAL A 353 4.75 13.42 -31.07
N VAL A 354 5.47 12.34 -30.78
CA VAL A 354 6.38 12.27 -29.62
C VAL A 354 7.66 13.07 -29.90
N THR A 355 7.95 14.07 -29.08
CA THR A 355 9.08 15.01 -29.26
C THR A 355 10.23 14.76 -28.29
N GLY A 356 10.08 13.83 -27.36
CA GLY A 356 11.14 13.40 -26.43
C GLY A 356 11.01 11.93 -26.04
N ALA A 357 12.11 11.32 -25.65
CA ALA A 357 12.12 9.92 -25.21
C ALA A 357 11.22 9.74 -23.98
N PRO A 358 10.28 8.77 -23.98
CA PRO A 358 9.46 8.48 -22.81
C PRO A 358 10.32 8.08 -21.61
N GLU A 359 10.03 8.64 -20.44
CA GLU A 359 10.72 8.35 -19.19
C GLU A 359 9.75 7.79 -18.14
N LEU A 360 10.23 6.91 -17.26
CA LEU A 360 9.39 6.42 -16.18
C LEU A 360 9.26 7.47 -15.07
N VAL A 361 8.02 7.70 -14.67
CA VAL A 361 7.64 8.57 -13.57
C VAL A 361 6.70 7.85 -12.63
N TRP A 362 6.57 8.33 -11.40
CA TRP A 362 5.63 7.82 -10.43
C TRP A 362 5.01 8.95 -9.63
N GLY A 363 3.81 8.72 -9.13
CA GLY A 363 3.16 9.60 -8.18
C GLY A 363 1.91 8.91 -7.67
N TRP A 364 1.52 9.22 -6.44
CA TRP A 364 0.23 8.78 -5.95
C TRP A 364 -0.85 9.51 -6.74
N SER A 365 -1.58 8.78 -7.59
CA SER A 365 -2.58 9.37 -8.50
C SER A 365 -3.90 8.61 -8.49
N ASP A 366 -4.93 9.21 -9.05
CA ASP A 366 -6.25 8.59 -9.23
C ASP A 366 -6.23 7.44 -10.25
N GLU A 367 -5.31 7.51 -11.22
CA GLU A 367 -5.14 6.54 -12.30
C GLU A 367 -4.36 5.29 -11.88
N SER A 368 -3.86 5.24 -10.65
CA SER A 368 -3.13 4.10 -10.12
C SER A 368 -3.71 3.58 -8.81
N SER A 369 -3.82 2.25 -8.71
CA SER A 369 -4.17 1.54 -7.47
C SER A 369 -3.02 1.42 -6.47
N SER A 370 -1.82 1.87 -6.82
CA SER A 370 -0.62 1.83 -5.96
C SER A 370 0.12 3.16 -5.99
N PRO A 371 0.53 3.69 -4.83
CA PRO A 371 1.29 4.94 -4.78
C PRO A 371 2.64 4.81 -5.51
N TYR A 372 3.16 3.61 -5.75
CA TYR A 372 4.45 3.37 -6.40
C TYR A 372 4.33 2.80 -7.82
N TYR A 373 3.14 2.85 -8.43
CA TYR A 373 2.97 2.39 -9.80
C TYR A 373 3.61 3.38 -10.77
N PRO A 374 4.51 2.92 -11.67
CA PRO A 374 5.14 3.80 -12.62
C PRO A 374 4.29 3.99 -13.89
N PHE A 375 4.40 5.18 -14.48
CA PHE A 375 3.88 5.53 -15.80
C PHE A 375 5.05 5.94 -16.71
N TYR A 376 4.91 5.79 -18.02
CA TYR A 376 5.74 6.54 -18.95
C TYR A 376 5.21 7.96 -19.09
N ARG A 377 6.08 8.95 -19.03
CA ARG A 377 5.81 10.36 -19.37
C ARG A 377 6.59 10.72 -20.62
N ALA A 378 5.93 11.33 -21.59
CA ALA A 378 6.58 11.81 -22.81
C ALA A 378 6.11 13.22 -23.18
N ALA A 379 7.00 14.01 -23.76
CA ALA A 379 6.65 15.25 -24.43
C ALA A 379 6.08 14.95 -25.82
N THR A 380 5.02 15.65 -26.19
CA THR A 380 4.36 15.55 -27.50
C THR A 380 4.14 16.94 -28.10
N ASP A 381 3.64 16.99 -29.34
CA ASP A 381 3.15 18.20 -30.00
C ASP A 381 1.99 18.89 -29.24
N ARG A 382 1.33 18.18 -28.32
CA ARG A 382 0.19 18.67 -27.52
C ARG A 382 0.49 18.74 -26.01
N GLY A 383 1.78 18.83 -25.66
CA GLY A 383 2.25 18.88 -24.28
C GLY A 383 2.61 17.49 -23.72
N LEU A 384 2.58 17.36 -22.40
CA LEU A 384 2.92 16.09 -21.74
C LEU A 384 1.77 15.08 -21.87
N ARG A 385 2.12 13.83 -22.13
CA ARG A 385 1.20 12.68 -22.13
C ARG A 385 1.82 11.53 -21.36
N TYR A 386 0.95 10.63 -20.91
CA TYR A 386 1.35 9.49 -20.10
C TYR A 386 0.87 8.18 -20.72
N VAL A 387 1.61 7.11 -20.45
CA VAL A 387 1.24 5.74 -20.84
C VAL A 387 1.40 4.86 -19.61
N ASP A 388 0.37 4.10 -19.26
CA ASP A 388 0.44 3.18 -18.13
C ASP A 388 1.20 1.88 -18.48
N ALA A 389 1.29 0.92 -17.55
CA ALA A 389 2.01 -0.33 -17.82
C ALA A 389 1.26 -1.31 -18.71
N TYR A 390 0.04 -0.97 -19.16
CA TYR A 390 -0.76 -1.73 -20.12
C TYR A 390 -0.69 -1.14 -21.54
N GLY A 391 -0.13 0.06 -21.69
CA GLY A 391 -0.05 0.77 -22.97
C GLY A 391 -1.19 1.76 -23.19
N ASP A 392 -2.07 1.95 -22.20
CA ASP A 392 -3.18 2.89 -22.30
C ASP A 392 -2.66 4.32 -22.17
N VAL A 393 -3.09 5.18 -23.11
CA VAL A 393 -2.69 6.59 -23.16
C VAL A 393 -3.57 7.43 -22.25
N LEU A 394 -2.94 8.15 -21.33
CA LEU A 394 -3.57 9.07 -20.41
C LEU A 394 -3.22 10.52 -20.79
N GLU A 395 -4.24 11.36 -20.92
CA GLU A 395 -4.02 12.78 -21.25
C GLU A 395 -3.38 13.55 -20.08
N THR A 396 -3.77 13.19 -18.86
CA THR A 396 -3.32 13.80 -17.62
C THR A 396 -3.19 12.72 -16.54
N ILE A 397 -2.42 13.03 -15.50
CA ILE A 397 -2.37 12.25 -14.26
C ILE A 397 -2.78 13.18 -13.12
N HIS A 398 -3.82 12.81 -12.39
CA HIS A 398 -4.32 13.57 -11.26
C HIS A 398 -3.58 13.14 -10.00
N LEU A 399 -2.50 13.87 -9.68
CA LEU A 399 -1.74 13.62 -8.46
C LEU A 399 -2.59 13.92 -7.23
N ARG A 400 -2.66 12.93 -6.34
CA ARG A 400 -3.31 13.05 -5.04
C ARG A 400 -2.42 13.87 -4.13
N GLY A 401 -2.89 15.08 -3.85
CA GLY A 401 -2.19 16.06 -3.02
C GLY A 401 -1.97 15.62 -1.59
#